data_AF-B9AD74-F1
#
_entry.id   AF-B9AD74-F1
#
_cell.length_a   1.000
_cell.length_b   1.000
_cell.length_c   1.000
_cell.angle_alpha   90.00
_cell.angle_beta   90.00
_cell.angle_gamma   90.00
#
_symmetry.space_group_name_H-M   'P 1'
#
loop_
_entity.id
_entity.type
_entity.pdbx_description
1 polymer ?
#
loop_
_entity_poly.entity_id
_entity_poly.type
_entity_poly.pdbx_seq_one_letter_code
_entity_poly.pdbx_strand_id
1 'polypeptide(L)'
;MDKVLKDIFRKNPYFKEMNENSFIPQYSELIINGVVLHKVNWITFIDKELLFMNEDAQNIPISSINLENLNSIMIHTNEGIKEVL
;
A
#
# COMPACT_ATOMS: atom_id res chain seq x y z
N MET A 1 -5.41 -11.44 8.22
CA MET A 1 -4.47 -10.61 7.46
C MET A 1 -4.79 -9.13 7.58
N ASP A 2 -6.02 -8.69 7.26
CA ASP A 2 -6.45 -7.27 7.29
C ASP A 2 -5.99 -6.46 8.52
N LYS A 3 -6.41 -6.84 9.73
CA LYS A 3 -6.00 -6.16 10.97
C LYS A 3 -4.49 -6.09 11.18
N VAL A 4 -3.78 -7.18 10.88
CA VAL A 4 -2.32 -7.26 11.04
C VAL A 4 -1.63 -6.32 10.06
N LEU A 5 -2.08 -6.27 8.81
CA LEU A 5 -1.50 -5.38 7.80
C LEU A 5 -1.77 -3.90 8.09
N LYS A 6 -2.99 -3.57 8.54
CA LYS A 6 -3.31 -2.21 9.01
C LYS A 6 -2.39 -1.79 10.16
N ASP A 7 -2.14 -2.68 11.12
CA ASP A 7 -1.21 -2.40 12.22
C ASP A 7 0.24 -2.26 11.77
N ILE A 8 0.66 -3.03 10.75
CA ILE A 8 1.96 -2.85 10.10
C ILE A 8 2.05 -1.47 9.47
N PHE A 9 1.07 -1.05 8.66
CA PHE A 9 1.07 0.27 8.03
C PHE A 9 1.06 1.41 9.06
N ARG A 10 0.28 1.30 10.14
CA ARG A 10 0.27 2.31 11.22
C ARG A 10 1.63 2.50 11.90
N LYS A 11 2.39 1.42 12.05
CA LYS A 11 3.69 1.45 12.73
C LYS A 11 4.85 1.72 11.78
N ASN A 12 4.65 1.54 10.48
CA ASN A 12 5.70 1.70 9.48
C ASN A 12 5.89 3.19 9.14
N PRO A 13 7.13 3.73 9.23
CA PRO A 13 7.39 5.15 9.06
C PRO A 13 7.09 5.67 7.65
N TYR A 14 6.95 4.77 6.67
CA TYR A 14 6.68 5.14 5.28
C TYR A 14 5.19 5.29 4.96
N PHE A 15 4.29 5.08 5.91
CA PHE A 15 2.86 5.24 5.69
C PHE A 15 2.26 6.24 6.67
N LYS A 16 1.39 7.09 6.16
CA LYS A 16 0.56 8.00 6.95
C LYS A 16 -0.87 7.50 6.95
N GLU A 17 -1.42 7.24 8.13
CA GLU A 17 -2.84 6.92 8.29
C GLU A 17 -3.71 8.15 7.98
N MET A 18 -4.71 7.97 7.13
CA MET A 18 -5.70 8.99 6.79
C MET A 18 -7.03 8.74 7.50
N ASN A 19 -7.41 7.47 7.59
CA ASN A 19 -8.55 6.96 8.35
C ASN A 19 -8.33 5.47 8.64
N GLU A 20 -9.30 4.81 9.28
CA GLU A 20 -9.21 3.40 9.69
C GLU A 20 -8.79 2.43 8.56
N ASN A 21 -9.15 2.73 7.32
CA ASN A 21 -8.95 1.87 6.16
C ASN A 21 -8.06 2.48 5.09
N SER A 22 -7.53 3.68 5.26
CA SER A 22 -6.79 4.37 4.19
C SER A 22 -5.46 4.93 4.65
N PHE A 23 -4.45 4.77 3.80
CA PHE A 23 -3.07 5.14 4.07
C PHE A 23 -2.45 5.82 2.84
N ILE A 24 -1.58 6.80 3.09
CA ILE A 24 -0.75 7.42 2.06
C ILE A 24 0.68 6.94 2.24
N PRO A 25 1.28 6.24 1.25
CA PRO A 25 2.69 5.94 1.28
C PRO A 25 3.51 7.22 1.03
N GLN A 26 4.62 7.37 1.73
CA GLN A 26 5.54 8.51 1.59
C GLN A 26 6.23 8.55 0.22
N TYR A 27 6.47 7.37 -0.37
CA TYR A 27 7.05 7.21 -1.70
C TYR A 27 6.02 6.58 -2.63
N SER A 28 5.96 7.09 -3.86
CA SER A 28 4.91 6.69 -4.81
C SER A 28 5.20 5.40 -5.60
N GLU A 29 6.31 4.73 -5.30
CA GLU A 29 6.69 3.47 -5.93
C GLU A 29 6.67 2.34 -4.89
N LEU A 30 5.72 1.42 -5.09
CA LEU A 30 5.53 0.23 -4.27
C LEU A 30 5.83 -1.01 -5.11
N ILE A 31 6.34 -2.04 -4.48
CA ILE A 31 6.57 -3.34 -5.10
C ILE A 31 5.69 -4.35 -4.39
N ILE A 32 4.69 -4.86 -5.09
CA ILE A 32 3.68 -5.78 -4.56
C ILE A 32 3.88 -7.13 -5.24
N ASN A 33 4.23 -8.16 -4.48
CA ASN A 33 4.56 -9.49 -5.00
C ASN A 33 5.53 -9.46 -6.21
N GLY A 34 6.54 -8.59 -6.17
CA GLY A 34 7.52 -8.43 -7.26
C GLY A 34 7.05 -7.57 -8.44
N VAL A 35 5.82 -7.06 -8.45
CA VAL A 35 5.31 -6.12 -9.45
C VAL A 35 5.50 -4.68 -8.97
N VAL A 36 6.15 -3.85 -9.78
CA VAL A 36 6.36 -2.43 -9.47
C VAL A 36 5.11 -1.63 -9.86
N LEU A 37 4.54 -0.91 -8.88
CA LEU A 37 3.44 0.03 -9.04
C LEU A 37 3.95 1.44 -8.86
N HIS A 38 3.85 2.26 -9.91
CA HIS A 38 4.24 3.67 -9.87
C HIS A 38 3.03 4.56 -9.59
N LYS A 39 3.31 5.76 -9.05
CA LYS A 39 2.32 6.82 -8.78
C LYS A 39 1.21 6.42 -7.80
N VAL A 40 1.50 5.49 -6.88
CA VAL A 40 0.59 5.13 -5.80
C VAL A 40 0.79 6.11 -4.65
N ASN A 41 -0.17 6.97 -4.37
CA ASN A 41 -0.18 7.85 -3.19
C ASN A 41 -1.49 7.72 -2.39
N TRP A 42 -2.25 6.67 -2.63
CA TRP A 42 -3.42 6.32 -1.83
C TRP A 42 -3.62 4.80 -1.80
N ILE A 43 -3.74 4.22 -0.62
CA ILE A 43 -4.00 2.80 -0.42
C ILE A 43 -5.25 2.68 0.43
N THR A 44 -6.21 1.87 0.03
CA THR A 44 -7.41 1.64 0.83
C THR A 44 -7.75 0.15 0.94
N PHE A 45 -8.22 -0.23 2.12
CA PHE A 45 -8.73 -1.56 2.40
C PHE A 45 -10.23 -1.57 2.16
N ILE A 46 -10.69 -2.46 1.26
CA ILE A 46 -12.12 -2.70 1.02
C ILE A 46 -12.35 -4.21 1.10
N ASP A 47 -13.17 -4.63 2.05
CA ASP A 47 -13.43 -6.04 2.36
C ASP A 47 -12.14 -6.86 2.55
N LYS A 48 -11.80 -7.73 1.59
CA LYS A 48 -10.58 -8.55 1.58
C LYS A 48 -9.59 -8.11 0.50
N GLU A 49 -9.74 -6.91 -0.03
CA GLU A 49 -8.88 -6.37 -1.07
C GLU A 49 -8.11 -5.14 -0.58
N LEU A 50 -6.89 -5.03 -1.07
CA LEU A 50 -6.07 -3.84 -0.97
C LEU A 50 -6.04 -3.16 -2.33
N LEU A 51 -6.55 -1.93 -2.39
CA LEU A 51 -6.56 -1.12 -3.59
C LEU A 51 -5.41 -0.11 -3.55
N PHE A 52 -4.66 -0.03 -4.65
CA PHE A 52 -3.57 0.93 -4.85
C PHE A 52 -4.03 1.96 -5.86
N MET A 53 -4.02 3.23 -5.47
CA MET A 53 -4.64 4.30 -6.24
C MET A 53 -3.77 5.56 -6.23
N ASN A 54 -4.16 6.50 -7.08
CA ASN A 54 -3.69 7.86 -6.99
C ASN A 54 -4.73 8.74 -6.28
N GLU A 55 -4.31 9.63 -5.38
CA GLU A 55 -5.16 10.56 -4.64
C GLU A 55 -5.98 11.47 -5.57
N ASP A 56 -5.44 11.83 -6.73
CA ASP A 56 -6.14 12.63 -7.75
C ASP A 56 -7.22 11.82 -8.49
N ALA A 57 -7.21 10.49 -8.38
CA ALA A 57 -8.07 9.58 -9.13
C ALA A 57 -8.53 8.36 -8.30
N GLN A 58 -9.03 8.58 -7.08
CA GLN A 58 -9.42 7.51 -6.14
C GLN A 58 -10.56 6.59 -6.62
N ASN A 59 -11.24 6.94 -7.70
CA ASN A 59 -12.31 6.10 -8.28
C ASN A 59 -11.78 5.06 -9.28
N ILE A 60 -10.49 5.12 -9.65
CA ILE A 60 -9.88 4.26 -10.65
C ILE A 60 -8.62 3.63 -10.03
N PRO A 61 -8.70 2.38 -9.52
CA PRO A 61 -7.55 1.70 -8.98
C PRO A 61 -6.46 1.51 -10.04
N ILE A 62 -5.21 1.78 -9.67
CA ILE A 62 -4.03 1.45 -10.47
C ILE A 62 -3.87 -0.08 -10.47
N SER A 63 -4.07 -0.69 -9.31
CA SER A 63 -4.03 -2.13 -9.11
C SER A 63 -4.82 -2.51 -7.86
N SER A 64 -5.20 -3.78 -7.77
CA SER A 64 -5.77 -4.38 -6.57
C SER A 64 -5.15 -5.74 -6.31
N ILE A 65 -5.15 -6.15 -5.04
CA ILE A 65 -4.77 -7.51 -4.66
C ILE A 65 -5.67 -8.01 -3.54
N ASN A 66 -6.15 -9.24 -3.68
CA ASN A 66 -6.80 -9.93 -2.59
C ASN A 66 -5.77 -10.20 -1.48
N LEU A 67 -6.10 -9.88 -0.24
CA LEU A 67 -5.22 -10.04 0.92
C LEU A 67 -4.77 -11.49 1.14
N GLU A 68 -5.53 -12.49 0.65
CA GLU A 68 -5.14 -13.90 0.70
C GLU A 68 -3.98 -14.22 -0.26
N ASN A 69 -3.79 -13.41 -1.30
CA ASN A 69 -2.72 -13.54 -2.29
C ASN A 69 -1.55 -12.57 -2.05
N LEU A 70 -1.64 -11.71 -1.03
CA LEU A 70 -0.60 -10.75 -0.71
C LEU A 70 0.53 -11.44 0.05
N ASN A 71 1.72 -11.47 -0.56
CA ASN A 71 2.88 -12.15 -0.02
C ASN A 71 3.99 -11.19 0.41
N SER A 72 4.15 -10.06 -0.29
CA SER A 72 5.19 -9.08 0.03
C SER A 72 4.75 -7.67 -0.35
N ILE A 73 5.10 -6.71 0.51
CA ILE A 73 5.05 -5.28 0.17
C ILE A 73 6.45 -4.70 0.42
N MET A 74 7.02 -4.09 -0.61
CA MET A 74 8.24 -3.29 -0.47
C MET A 74 7.98 -1.87 -0.98
N ILE A 75 8.79 -0.93 -0.53
CA ILE A 75 8.74 0.47 -0.94
C ILE A 75 10.11 0.92 -1.42
N HIS A 76 10.14 1.62 -2.55
CA HIS A 76 11.37 2.21 -3.08
C HIS A 76 11.58 3.59 -2.46
N THR A 77 12.58 3.69 -1.57
CA THR A 77 12.95 4.92 -0.87
C THR A 77 14.21 5.54 -1.46
N ASN A 78 14.58 6.73 -0.99
CA ASN A 78 15.86 7.36 -1.36
C ASN A 78 17.10 6.54 -0.90
N GLU A 79 16.93 5.60 0.04
CA GLU A 79 17.99 4.70 0.52
C GLU A 79 17.94 3.30 -0.13
N GLY A 80 17.11 3.14 -1.17
CA GLY A 80 16.85 1.86 -1.82
C GLY A 80 15.55 1.20 -1.38
N ILE A 81 15.40 -0.10 -1.69
CA ILE A 81 14.18 -0.87 -1.44
C ILE A 81 14.12 -1.31 0.02
N LYS A 82 12.98 -1.08 0.69
CA LYS A 82 12.73 -1.47 2.08
C LYS A 82 11.50 -2.38 2.14
N GLU A 83 11.58 -3.41 2.96
CA GLU A 83 10.48 -4.35 3.21
C GLU A 83 9.46 -3.73 4.19
N VAL A 84 8.18 -3.97 3.94
CA VAL A 84 7.05 -3.51 4.75
C VAL A 84 6.29 -4.70 5.33
N LEU A 85 5.93 -5.67 4.48
CA LEU A 85 5.29 -6.94 4.79
C LEU A 85 6.05 -8.07 4.12
#